data_AF-A0A6J8CCP4-F1
#
_entry.id   AF-A0A6J8CCP4-F1
#
_cell.length_a   1.000
_cell.length_b   1.000
_cell.length_c   1.000
_cell.angle_alpha   90.00
_cell.angle_beta   90.00
_cell.angle_gamma   90.00
#
_symmetry.space_group_name_H-M   'P 1'
#
loop_
_entity.id
_entity.type
_entity.pdbx_description
1 polymer ?
#
loop_
_entity_poly.entity_id
_entity_poly.type
_entity_poly.pdbx_seq_one_letter_code
_entity_poly.pdbx_strand_id
1 'polypeptide(L)'
;MKDITCWAKNIPFLHEVNALPIPLDIRPLNDGEGIESTMKKKNAKCHNLCRIKFNKTNLERAQKRLMHKYHLEVRVNRNVQQFYRIDKQLLAKLSSGYVIAQEMKYHPSCLAAVYPRERARKSQTEAESNCTQNENMMKETALAKLVTYISNSKKI
;
A
#
# COMPACT_ATOMS: atom_id res chain seq x y z
N MET A 1 49.33 12.38 7.12
CA MET A 1 48.41 11.72 6.16
C MET A 1 47.31 11.03 6.96
N LYS A 2 46.03 11.17 6.59
CA LYS A 2 44.92 10.50 7.28
C LYS A 2 44.75 9.10 6.71
N ASP A 3 44.59 8.12 7.58
CA ASP A 3 44.55 6.70 7.24
C ASP A 3 43.41 6.37 6.25
N ILE A 4 43.73 5.59 5.22
CA ILE A 4 42.83 5.21 4.11
C ILE A 4 41.78 4.19 4.53
N THR A 5 42.02 3.56 5.66
CA THR A 5 41.29 2.42 6.23
C THR A 5 39.82 2.64 6.48
N CYS A 6 39.37 3.87 6.74
CA CYS A 6 38.04 4.04 7.33
C CYS A 6 36.88 4.02 6.31
N TRP A 7 37.12 4.22 5.01
CA TRP A 7 36.04 4.31 4.00
C TRP A 7 36.08 3.19 2.96
N ALA A 8 37.23 2.55 2.74
CA ALA A 8 37.36 1.41 1.82
C ALA A 8 36.39 0.27 2.19
N LYS A 9 36.16 0.08 3.49
CA LYS A 9 35.19 -0.88 4.04
C LYS A 9 33.76 -0.66 3.55
N ASN A 10 33.38 0.57 3.21
CA ASN A 10 32.01 0.90 2.80
C ASN A 10 31.75 0.70 1.30
N ILE A 11 32.81 0.62 0.48
CA ILE A 11 32.73 0.40 -0.97
C ILE A 11 31.90 -0.85 -1.32
N PRO A 12 32.18 -2.05 -0.75
CA PRO A 12 31.42 -3.25 -1.09
C PRO A 12 29.94 -3.12 -0.73
N PHE A 13 29.62 -2.58 0.46
CA PHE A 13 28.24 -2.38 0.88
C PHE A 13 27.49 -1.37 0.01
N LEU A 14 28.16 -0.28 -0.42
CA LEU A 14 27.56 0.70 -1.33
C LEU A 14 27.29 0.12 -2.72
N HIS A 15 28.09 -0.83 -3.18
CA HIS A 15 27.84 -1.55 -4.42
C HIS A 15 26.70 -2.54 -4.31
N GLU A 16 26.61 -3.27 -3.19
CA GLU A 16 25.49 -4.17 -2.92
C GLU A 16 24.14 -3.45 -2.96
N VAL A 17 24.06 -2.23 -2.43
CA VAL A 17 22.83 -1.41 -2.49
C VAL A 17 22.71 -0.56 -3.76
N ASN A 18 23.54 -0.78 -4.78
CA ASN A 18 23.58 -0.01 -6.03
C ASN A 18 23.64 1.52 -5.82
N ALA A 19 24.39 1.98 -4.81
CA ALA A 19 24.49 3.38 -4.42
C ALA A 19 25.93 3.90 -4.45
N LEU A 20 26.78 3.32 -5.32
CA LEU A 20 28.14 3.83 -5.51
C LEU A 20 28.11 5.28 -6.02
N PRO A 21 28.79 6.22 -5.34
CA PRO A 21 28.83 7.62 -5.76
C PRO A 21 29.51 7.87 -7.11
N ILE A 22 30.26 6.89 -7.62
CA ILE A 22 31.00 6.93 -8.88
C ILE A 22 30.91 5.52 -9.49
N PRO A 23 30.72 5.37 -10.82
CA PRO A 23 30.84 4.08 -11.47
C PRO A 23 32.24 3.49 -11.21
N LEU A 24 32.30 2.39 -10.47
CA LEU A 24 33.53 1.78 -10.01
C LEU A 24 33.41 0.27 -10.12
N ASP A 25 34.30 -0.36 -10.88
CA ASP A 25 34.45 -1.82 -10.84
C ASP A 25 35.26 -2.19 -9.59
N ILE A 26 34.70 -3.07 -8.77
CA ILE A 26 35.30 -3.47 -7.49
C ILE A 26 36.25 -4.65 -7.67
N ARG A 27 36.14 -5.41 -8.77
CA ARG A 27 36.94 -6.61 -9.00
C ARG A 27 38.46 -6.34 -8.94
N PRO A 28 39.00 -5.29 -9.60
CA PRO A 28 40.43 -4.99 -9.54
C PRO A 28 40.90 -4.43 -8.19
N LEU A 29 39.95 -4.01 -7.36
CA LEU A 29 40.21 -3.45 -6.03
C LEU A 29 40.30 -4.52 -4.95
N ASN A 30 39.93 -5.76 -5.23
CA ASN A 30 39.96 -6.87 -4.27
C ASN A 30 40.86 -8.00 -4.80
N ASP A 31 42.11 -8.05 -4.35
CA ASP A 31 43.05 -9.12 -4.73
C ASP A 31 42.83 -10.43 -3.94
N GLY A 32 41.69 -10.59 -3.26
CA GLY A 32 41.33 -11.76 -2.45
C GLY A 32 41.49 -11.59 -0.93
N GLU A 33 42.31 -10.62 -0.50
CA GLU A 33 42.51 -10.28 0.92
C GLU A 33 41.60 -9.13 1.43
N GLY A 34 40.71 -8.63 0.58
CA GLY A 34 39.82 -7.52 0.86
C GLY A 34 40.32 -6.17 0.33
N ILE A 35 39.36 -5.29 0.02
CA ILE A 35 39.60 -4.01 -0.67
C ILE A 35 40.49 -3.08 0.15
N GLU A 36 40.30 -3.03 1.46
CA GLU A 36 41.13 -2.23 2.35
C GLU A 36 42.59 -2.68 2.34
N SER A 37 42.83 -3.99 2.40
CA SER A 37 44.15 -4.61 2.35
C SER A 37 44.84 -4.31 1.03
N THR A 38 44.14 -4.49 -0.09
CA THR A 38 44.63 -4.15 -1.43
C THR A 38 44.96 -2.66 -1.55
N MET A 39 44.11 -1.77 -1.05
CA MET A 39 44.35 -0.32 -1.10
C MET A 39 45.56 0.11 -0.26
N LYS A 40 45.82 -0.54 0.88
CA LYS A 40 47.04 -0.33 1.67
C LYS A 40 48.27 -0.80 0.92
N LYS A 41 48.26 -2.04 0.41
CA LYS A 41 49.39 -2.64 -0.32
C LYS A 41 49.79 -1.79 -1.54
N LYS A 42 48.78 -1.28 -2.27
CA LYS A 42 48.99 -0.43 -3.45
C LYS A 42 49.27 1.04 -3.11
N ASN A 43 49.49 1.40 -1.83
CA ASN A 43 49.72 2.77 -1.37
C ASN A 43 48.72 3.77 -1.98
N ALA A 44 47.43 3.40 -1.97
CA ALA A 44 46.38 4.26 -2.50
C ALA A 44 46.41 5.63 -1.80
N LYS A 45 45.73 6.62 -2.37
CA LYS A 45 45.53 7.93 -1.74
C LYS A 45 44.03 8.17 -1.56
N CYS A 46 43.64 8.74 -0.42
CA CYS A 46 42.26 9.18 -0.18
C CYS A 46 42.16 10.70 -0.25
N HIS A 47 41.28 11.19 -1.13
CA HIS A 47 40.88 12.60 -1.13
C HIS A 47 39.81 12.84 -0.07
N ASN A 48 39.77 14.06 0.49
CA ASN A 48 38.69 14.44 1.41
C ASN A 48 37.29 14.22 0.82
N LEU A 49 37.14 14.46 -0.50
CA LEU A 49 35.89 14.20 -1.22
C LEU A 49 35.53 12.71 -1.26
N CYS A 50 36.52 11.83 -1.48
CA CYS A 50 36.30 10.37 -1.44
C CYS A 50 35.84 9.96 -0.04
N ARG A 51 36.49 10.46 1.01
CA ARG A 51 36.09 10.19 2.39
C ARG A 51 34.64 10.59 2.67
N ILE A 52 34.21 11.75 2.17
CA ILE A 52 32.82 12.23 2.33
C ILE A 52 31.84 11.34 1.54
N LYS A 53 32.20 10.97 0.31
CA LYS A 53 31.36 10.13 -0.57
C LYS A 53 31.16 8.72 -0.01
N PHE A 54 32.19 8.12 0.59
CA PHE A 54 32.16 6.74 1.09
C PHE A 54 32.08 6.67 2.61
N ASN A 55 31.56 7.71 3.28
CA ASN A 55 31.41 7.69 4.73
C ASN A 55 30.26 6.78 5.20
N LYS A 56 30.27 6.46 6.49
CA LYS A 56 29.24 5.64 7.14
C LYS A 56 27.83 6.24 6.98
N THR A 57 27.71 7.55 7.16
CA THR A 57 26.42 8.25 7.06
C THR A 57 25.80 8.14 5.66
N ASN A 58 26.60 8.13 4.60
CA ASN A 58 26.10 7.93 3.24
C ASN A 58 25.65 6.49 3.03
N LEU A 59 26.38 5.50 3.58
CA LEU A 59 25.95 4.10 3.57
C LEU A 59 24.60 3.92 4.29
N GLU A 60 24.47 4.45 5.50
CA GLU A 60 23.22 4.39 6.28
C GLU A 60 22.06 5.07 5.53
N ARG A 61 22.29 6.23 4.90
CA ARG A 61 21.30 6.91 4.06
C ARG A 61 20.92 6.09 2.83
N ALA A 62 21.89 5.43 2.18
CA ALA A 62 21.63 4.55 1.04
C ALA A 62 20.76 3.35 1.44
N GLN A 63 21.10 2.69 2.55
CA GLN A 63 20.30 1.59 3.12
C GLN A 63 18.87 2.05 3.46
N LYS A 64 18.72 3.22 4.08
CA LYS A 64 17.38 3.78 4.39
C LYS A 64 16.56 4.05 3.13
N ARG A 65 17.18 4.55 2.06
CA ARG A 65 16.50 4.75 0.76
C ARG A 65 16.02 3.42 0.18
N LEU A 66 16.84 2.37 0.25
CA LEU A 66 16.49 1.03 -0.22
C LEU A 66 15.32 0.45 0.57
N MET A 67 15.38 0.52 1.91
CA MET A 67 14.30 0.07 2.79
C MET A 67 12.99 0.83 2.54
N HIS A 68 13.06 2.15 2.34
CA HIS A 68 11.89 2.96 1.98
C HIS A 68 11.30 2.54 0.63
N LYS A 69 12.15 2.31 -0.39
CA LYS A 69 11.72 1.82 -1.70
C LYS A 69 11.00 0.47 -1.59
N TYR A 70 11.56 -0.47 -0.85
CA TYR A 70 10.92 -1.77 -0.59
C TYR A 70 9.56 -1.63 0.09
N HIS A 71 9.46 -0.78 1.12
CA HIS A 71 8.20 -0.54 1.82
C HIS A 71 7.14 0.10 0.90
N LEU A 72 7.55 1.00 0.01
CA LEU A 72 6.67 1.57 -1.02
C LEU A 72 6.18 0.50 -2.01
N GLU A 73 7.08 -0.36 -2.51
CA GLU A 73 6.71 -1.45 -3.42
C GLU A 73 5.69 -2.40 -2.78
N VAL A 74 5.89 -2.78 -1.51
CA VAL A 74 4.93 -3.60 -0.75
C VAL A 74 3.58 -2.90 -0.60
N ARG A 75 3.57 -1.61 -0.29
CA ARG A 75 2.32 -0.83 -0.13
C ARG A 75 1.57 -0.72 -1.45
N VAL A 76 2.27 -0.43 -2.54
CA VAL A 76 1.67 -0.38 -3.89
C VAL A 76 1.06 -1.74 -4.24
N ASN A 77 1.78 -2.85 -3.99
CA ASN A 77 1.28 -4.20 -4.28
C ASN A 77 0.00 -4.52 -3.50
N ARG A 78 -0.06 -4.21 -2.19
CA ARG A 78 -1.30 -4.37 -1.41
C ARG A 78 -2.45 -3.56 -1.98
N ASN A 79 -2.22 -2.30 -2.34
CA ASN A 79 -3.25 -1.46 -2.91
C ASN A 79 -3.78 -2.05 -4.23
N VAL A 80 -2.89 -2.48 -5.13
CA VAL A 80 -3.27 -3.12 -6.40
C VAL A 80 -4.11 -4.38 -6.15
N GLN A 81 -3.71 -5.24 -5.22
CA GLN A 81 -4.47 -6.44 -4.86
C GLN A 81 -5.85 -6.10 -4.28
N GLN A 82 -5.95 -5.05 -3.47
CA GLN A 82 -7.21 -4.59 -2.90
C GLN A 82 -8.15 -4.03 -3.98
N PHE A 83 -7.64 -3.18 -4.88
CA PHE A 83 -8.41 -2.68 -6.03
C PHE A 83 -8.92 -3.83 -6.90
N TYR A 84 -8.07 -4.81 -7.21
CA TYR A 84 -8.48 -5.99 -7.99
C TYR A 84 -9.56 -6.84 -7.32
N ARG A 85 -9.53 -6.97 -5.98
CA ARG A 85 -10.59 -7.65 -5.22
C ARG A 85 -11.92 -6.88 -5.27
N ILE A 86 -11.88 -5.56 -5.14
CA ILE A 86 -13.06 -4.71 -5.25
C ILE A 86 -13.65 -4.82 -6.66
N ASP A 87 -12.80 -4.78 -7.70
CA ASP A 87 -13.21 -4.90 -9.10
C ASP A 87 -13.89 -6.24 -9.37
N LYS A 88 -13.34 -7.36 -8.88
CA LYS A 88 -13.97 -8.68 -9.02
C LYS A 88 -15.33 -8.76 -8.34
N GLN A 89 -15.48 -8.19 -7.15
CA GLN A 89 -16.76 -8.17 -6.45
C GLN A 89 -17.78 -7.28 -7.16
N LEU A 90 -17.35 -6.15 -7.70
CA LEU A 90 -18.19 -5.26 -8.50
C LEU A 90 -18.64 -5.96 -9.79
N LEU A 91 -17.72 -6.58 -10.53
CA LEU A 91 -18.01 -7.35 -11.74
C LEU A 91 -18.98 -8.51 -11.44
N ALA A 92 -18.78 -9.24 -10.36
CA ALA A 92 -19.67 -10.34 -9.95
C ALA A 92 -21.09 -9.86 -9.61
N LYS A 93 -21.22 -8.72 -8.92
CA LYS A 93 -22.52 -8.09 -8.61
C LYS A 93 -23.20 -7.53 -9.86
N LEU A 94 -22.44 -6.96 -10.80
CA LEU A 94 -22.97 -6.47 -12.07
C LEU A 94 -23.42 -7.63 -12.98
N SER A 95 -22.70 -8.76 -12.95
CA SER A 95 -23.09 -9.96 -13.70
C SER A 95 -24.35 -10.66 -13.19
N SER A 96 -24.76 -10.44 -11.93
CA SER A 96 -25.89 -11.17 -11.34
C SER A 96 -27.28 -10.61 -11.71
N GLY A 97 -27.38 -9.68 -12.66
CA GLY A 97 -28.71 -9.19 -13.10
C GLY A 97 -28.77 -8.03 -14.09
N TYR A 98 -27.65 -7.36 -14.41
CA TYR A 98 -27.66 -6.21 -15.33
C TYR A 98 -26.62 -6.40 -16.44
N VAL A 99 -26.92 -7.32 -17.36
CA VAL A 99 -26.09 -7.59 -18.56
C VAL A 99 -25.86 -6.32 -19.40
N ILE A 100 -26.79 -5.35 -19.32
CA ILE A 100 -26.72 -4.06 -20.00
C ILE A 100 -25.63 -3.14 -19.43
N ALA A 101 -25.28 -3.26 -18.13
CA ALA A 101 -24.32 -2.35 -17.49
C ALA A 101 -22.86 -2.65 -17.84
N GLN A 102 -22.54 -3.88 -18.25
CA GLN A 102 -21.17 -4.29 -18.60
C GLN A 102 -20.73 -3.84 -19.99
N GLU A 103 -21.66 -3.53 -20.90
CA GLU A 103 -21.37 -3.16 -22.29
C GLU A 103 -21.63 -1.69 -22.65
N MET A 104 -22.24 -0.91 -21.75
CA MET A 104 -22.48 0.51 -22.02
C MET A 104 -21.18 1.32 -21.92
N LYS A 105 -20.70 1.81 -23.08
CA LYS A 105 -19.74 2.93 -23.13
C LYS A 105 -20.45 4.20 -22.67
N TYR A 106 -20.30 4.57 -21.41
CA TYR A 106 -20.83 5.83 -20.90
C TYR A 106 -19.95 7.01 -21.33
N HIS A 107 -20.56 8.13 -21.70
CA HIS A 107 -19.82 9.38 -21.83
C HIS A 107 -19.33 9.83 -20.45
N PRO A 108 -18.08 10.35 -20.34
CA PRO A 108 -17.54 10.85 -19.08
C PRO A 108 -18.42 11.91 -18.41
N SER A 109 -19.09 12.75 -19.20
CA SER A 109 -20.02 13.78 -18.75
C SER A 109 -21.29 13.21 -18.11
N CYS A 110 -21.85 12.16 -18.72
CA CYS A 110 -23.03 11.47 -18.18
C CYS A 110 -22.71 10.74 -16.87
N LEU A 111 -21.54 10.11 -16.79
CA LEU A 111 -21.07 9.46 -15.57
C LEU A 111 -20.89 10.47 -14.42
N ALA A 112 -20.26 11.61 -14.70
CA ALA A 112 -20.08 12.70 -13.74
C ALA A 112 -21.40 13.30 -13.23
N ALA A 113 -22.48 13.24 -14.03
CA ALA A 113 -23.81 13.70 -13.62
C ALA A 113 -24.58 12.68 -12.76
N VAL A 114 -24.25 11.38 -12.86
CA VAL A 114 -24.92 10.30 -12.11
C VAL A 114 -24.31 10.12 -10.71
N TYR A 115 -22.98 10.17 -10.57
CA TYR A 115 -22.32 9.97 -9.28
C TYR A 115 -22.79 10.89 -8.13
N PRO A 116 -23.02 12.20 -8.35
CA PRO A 116 -23.55 13.10 -7.33
C PRO A 116 -24.98 12.77 -6.92
N ARG A 117 -25.82 12.33 -7.89
CA ARG A 117 -27.21 11.93 -7.63
C ARG A 117 -27.27 10.66 -6.78
N GLU A 118 -26.45 9.67 -7.11
CA GLU A 118 -26.37 8.43 -6.33
C GLU A 118 -25.81 8.68 -4.92
N ARG A 119 -24.83 9.58 -4.78
CA ARG A 119 -24.33 10.00 -3.46
C ARG A 119 -25.43 10.66 -2.62
N ALA A 120 -26.24 11.53 -3.22
CA ALA A 120 -27.36 12.19 -2.55
C ALA A 120 -28.49 11.20 -2.16
N ARG A 121 -28.76 10.19 -2.99
CA ARG A 121 -29.74 9.13 -2.69
C ARG A 121 -29.25 8.20 -1.59
N LYS A 122 -27.94 7.93 -1.51
CA LYS A 122 -27.36 7.12 -0.44
C LYS A 122 -27.49 7.78 0.94
N SER A 123 -27.31 9.09 1.01
CA SER A 123 -27.60 9.87 2.22
C SER A 123 -29.08 9.92 2.60
N GLN A 124 -30.01 9.73 1.65
CA GLN A 124 -31.45 9.66 1.92
C GLN A 124 -31.90 8.25 2.37
N THR A 125 -31.36 7.20 1.74
CA THR A 125 -31.69 5.80 2.08
C THR A 125 -31.15 5.39 3.45
N GLU A 126 -30.00 5.92 3.88
CA GLU A 126 -29.46 5.71 5.24
C GLU A 126 -30.32 6.39 6.33
N ALA A 127 -31.12 7.41 5.99
CA ALA A 127 -32.08 8.03 6.90
C ALA A 127 -33.43 7.29 6.93
N GLU A 128 -33.90 6.78 5.79
CA GLU A 128 -35.16 6.03 5.66
C GLU A 128 -35.10 4.61 6.25
N SER A 129 -33.93 3.94 6.21
CA SER A 129 -33.73 2.62 6.82
C SER A 129 -33.82 2.64 8.35
N ASN A 130 -33.53 3.78 9.00
CA ASN A 130 -33.68 3.93 10.45
C ASN A 130 -35.14 4.22 10.87
N CYS A 131 -35.94 4.87 10.02
CA CYS A 131 -37.34 5.15 10.29
C CYS A 131 -38.22 3.89 10.12
N THR A 132 -38.00 3.12 9.05
CA THR A 132 -38.79 1.91 8.74
C THR A 132 -38.50 0.73 9.67
N GLN A 133 -37.27 0.58 10.16
CA GLN A 133 -36.94 -0.47 11.14
C GLN A 133 -37.65 -0.26 12.49
N ASN A 134 -37.76 1.00 12.93
CA ASN A 134 -38.38 1.31 14.22
C ASN A 134 -39.91 1.11 14.17
N GLU A 135 -40.55 1.45 13.05
CA GLU A 135 -41.97 1.15 12.85
C GLU A 135 -42.26 -0.35 12.72
N ASN A 136 -41.42 -1.11 12.02
CA ASN A 136 -41.60 -2.56 11.88
C ASN A 136 -41.35 -3.30 13.20
N MET A 137 -40.36 -2.88 13.99
CA MET A 137 -40.10 -3.43 15.33
C MET A 137 -41.26 -3.13 16.30
N MET A 138 -41.87 -1.94 16.20
CA MET A 138 -43.07 -1.58 16.97
C MET A 138 -44.30 -2.41 16.56
N LYS A 139 -44.52 -2.62 15.25
CA LYS A 139 -45.63 -3.42 14.72
C LYS A 139 -45.51 -4.91 15.08
N GLU A 140 -44.31 -5.49 15.00
CA GLU A 140 -44.05 -6.87 15.40
C GLU A 140 -44.23 -7.09 16.91
N THR A 141 -43.79 -6.12 17.73
CA THR A 141 -43.98 -6.15 19.20
C THR A 141 -45.46 -6.10 19.58
N ALA A 142 -46.24 -5.26 18.90
CA ALA A 142 -47.69 -5.18 19.12
C ALA A 142 -48.41 -6.48 18.72
N LEU A 143 -48.00 -7.09 17.60
CA LEU A 143 -48.58 -8.33 17.09
C LEU A 143 -48.27 -9.52 18.02
N ALA A 144 -47.04 -9.61 18.55
CA ALA A 144 -46.65 -10.63 19.53
C ALA A 144 -47.47 -10.54 20.83
N LYS A 145 -47.70 -9.32 21.34
CA LYS A 145 -48.57 -9.08 22.51
C LYS A 145 -50.03 -9.48 22.26
N LEU A 146 -50.55 -9.17 21.07
CA LEU A 146 -51.92 -9.52 20.70
C LEU A 146 -52.10 -11.05 20.62
N VAL A 147 -51.14 -11.74 20.00
CA VAL A 147 -51.16 -13.21 19.89
C VAL A 147 -51.09 -13.88 21.26
N THR A 148 -50.22 -13.40 22.16
CA THR A 148 -50.16 -13.93 23.54
C THR A 148 -51.45 -13.70 24.31
N TYR A 149 -52.09 -12.54 24.15
CA TYR A 149 -53.39 -12.27 24.76
C TYR A 149 -54.47 -13.24 24.25
N ILE A 150 -54.57 -13.43 22.94
CA ILE A 150 -55.56 -14.35 22.32
C ILE A 150 -55.30 -15.81 22.74
N SER A 151 -54.04 -16.22 22.81
CA SER A 151 -53.67 -17.57 23.25
C SER A 151 -53.97 -17.81 24.72
N ASN A 152 -53.84 -16.78 25.57
CA ASN A 152 -54.14 -16.87 27.00
C ASN A 152 -55.64 -16.73 27.28
N SER A 153 -56.39 -15.97 26.47
CA SER A 153 -57.84 -15.82 26.60
C SER A 153 -58.63 -17.03 26.10
N LYS A 154 -58.00 -17.92 25.32
CA LYS A 154 -58.57 -19.20 24.87
C LYS A 154 -58.30 -20.38 25.81
N LYS A 155 -57.65 -20.15 26.95
CA LYS A 155 -57.55 -21.10 28.08
C LYS A 155 -58.60 -20.77 29.14
N ILE A 156 -59.87 -20.93 28.80
CA ILE A 156 -61.00 -21.19 29.72
C ILE A 156 -61.85 -22.27 29.07
#